data_AF-A0A0C9R2Q1-F1
#
_entry.id   AF-A0A0C9R2Q1-F1
#
_cell.length_a   1.000
_cell.length_b   1.000
_cell.length_c   1.000
_cell.angle_alpha   90.00
_cell.angle_beta   90.00
_cell.angle_gamma   90.00
#
_symmetry.space_group_name_H-M   'P 1'
#
loop_
_entity.id
_entity.type
_entity.pdbx_description
1 polymer ?
#
loop_
_entity_poly.entity_id
_entity_poly.type
_entity_poly.pdbx_seq_one_letter_code
_entity_poly.pdbx_strand_id
1 'polypeptide(L)'
;MTWNPRKKNYLTVRPTPAPPLISPNDDRDLDIAVQRLSHVEGTIRKLTKEAKRYVEAIINLDRVDQRLSSNLGTSGLAHLSDDFRRIVEDYHSVMSQVGKTVQDFSVLIGKTFIEPLKKLRDEFALVADALVKREELVGIWKGWYTRIKKFQEKKDRTASHIAKLERERRSEEIAARELKLIHSRLLIELPWFLEKRLEYIKPSVHALILNQLDYYGNTTKLFTQLMPVYNPSHSPSSAVISDEEYYGKINKEMLRIRGLTIVKP
;
A
#
# COMPACT_ATOMS: atom_id res chain seq x y z
N MET A 1 -18.41 -29.40 4.75
CA MET A 1 -17.78 -28.22 4.11
C MET A 1 -16.40 -28.02 4.71
N THR A 2 -15.34 -28.40 4.00
CA THR A 2 -13.96 -28.24 4.47
C THR A 2 -13.48 -26.82 4.14
N TRP A 3 -13.53 -25.94 5.13
CA TRP A 3 -12.91 -24.62 5.08
C TRP A 3 -11.39 -24.82 4.97
N ASN A 4 -10.81 -24.46 3.83
CA ASN A 4 -9.36 -24.57 3.60
C ASN A 4 -8.72 -23.19 3.87
N PRO A 5 -8.01 -22.99 4.99
CA PRO A 5 -7.45 -21.69 5.38
C PRO A 5 -6.25 -21.25 4.52
N ARG A 6 -5.94 -21.98 3.43
CA ARG A 6 -4.82 -21.73 2.52
C ARG A 6 -5.22 -21.38 1.09
N LYS A 7 -6.49 -21.07 0.80
CA LYS A 7 -6.79 -20.35 -0.45
C LYS A 7 -6.21 -18.94 -0.31
N LYS A 8 -5.01 -18.77 -0.86
CA LYS A 8 -4.42 -17.45 -1.06
C LYS A 8 -5.38 -16.70 -1.98
N ASN A 9 -6.04 -15.65 -1.48
CA ASN A 9 -6.83 -14.70 -2.27
C ASN A 9 -5.90 -13.81 -3.11
N TYR A 10 -4.99 -14.42 -3.85
CA TYR A 10 -3.99 -13.77 -4.69
C TYR A 10 -3.99 -14.46 -6.04
N LEU A 11 -3.75 -13.68 -7.09
CA LEU A 11 -3.53 -14.19 -8.44
C LEU A 11 -2.23 -14.99 -8.48
N THR A 12 -2.37 -16.28 -8.21
CA THR A 12 -1.29 -17.28 -8.20
C THR A 12 -1.52 -18.38 -9.22
N VAL A 13 -2.73 -18.44 -9.79
CA VAL A 13 -3.12 -19.41 -10.81
C VAL A 13 -2.53 -18.98 -12.13
N ARG A 14 -1.66 -19.81 -12.69
CA ARG A 14 -1.26 -19.69 -14.10
C ARG A 14 -2.30 -20.41 -14.96
N PRO A 15 -2.92 -19.75 -15.95
CA PRO A 15 -3.94 -20.37 -16.79
C PRO A 15 -3.39 -21.61 -17.50
N THR A 16 -4.08 -22.74 -17.39
CA THR A 16 -3.68 -23.96 -18.10
C THR A 16 -4.08 -23.86 -19.58
N PRO A 17 -3.18 -24.15 -20.54
CA PRO A 17 -3.56 -24.20 -21.96
C PRO A 17 -4.60 -25.28 -22.24
N ALA A 18 -5.51 -25.02 -23.17
CA ALA A 18 -6.60 -25.94 -23.53
C ALA A 18 -6.66 -26.28 -25.04
N PRO A 19 -5.57 -26.75 -25.67
CA PRO A 19 -5.61 -27.19 -27.06
C PRO A 19 -6.37 -28.53 -27.21
N PRO A 20 -7.10 -28.74 -28.32
CA PRO A 20 -7.25 -27.85 -29.47
C PRO A 20 -8.41 -26.84 -29.34
N LEU A 21 -9.14 -26.83 -28.21
CA LEU A 21 -10.35 -26.02 -28.08
C LEU A 21 -10.08 -24.52 -28.11
N ILE A 22 -9.00 -24.11 -27.44
CA ILE A 22 -8.50 -22.73 -27.37
C ILE A 22 -7.23 -22.64 -28.21
N SER A 23 -7.08 -21.53 -28.93
CA SER A 23 -5.91 -21.32 -29.78
C SER A 23 -4.65 -21.05 -28.92
N PRO A 24 -3.44 -21.43 -29.39
CA PRO A 24 -2.21 -21.11 -28.67
C PRO A 24 -1.99 -19.61 -28.45
N ASN A 25 -2.50 -18.76 -29.34
CA ASN A 25 -2.42 -17.31 -29.20
C ASN A 25 -3.33 -16.81 -28.07
N ASP A 26 -4.58 -17.28 -28.02
CA ASP A 26 -5.53 -16.91 -26.96
C ASP A 26 -5.04 -17.37 -25.57
N ASP A 27 -4.52 -18.61 -25.47
CA ASP A 27 -3.94 -19.11 -24.23
C ASP A 27 -2.71 -18.28 -23.80
N ARG A 28 -1.89 -17.83 -24.76
CA ARG A 28 -0.74 -16.95 -24.49
C ARG A 28 -1.18 -15.57 -24.02
N ASP A 29 -2.18 -14.97 -24.67
CA ASP A 29 -2.67 -13.63 -24.34
C ASP A 29 -3.29 -13.61 -22.93
N LEU A 30 -4.01 -14.67 -22.57
CA LEU A 30 -4.53 -14.83 -21.21
C LEU A 30 -3.39 -14.98 -20.18
N ASP A 31 -2.37 -15.79 -20.44
CA ASP A 31 -1.21 -15.94 -19.54
C ASP A 31 -0.51 -14.59 -19.31
N ILE A 32 -0.30 -13.80 -20.37
CA ILE A 32 0.30 -12.46 -20.28
C ILE A 32 -0.57 -11.52 -19.43
N ALA A 33 -1.88 -11.50 -19.67
CA ALA A 33 -2.80 -10.65 -18.91
C ALA A 33 -2.80 -10.99 -17.41
N VAL A 34 -2.85 -12.29 -17.07
CA VAL A 34 -2.84 -12.76 -15.68
C VAL A 34 -1.50 -12.46 -15.00
N GLN A 35 -0.36 -12.63 -15.69
CA GLN A 35 0.95 -12.27 -15.14
C GLN A 35 1.07 -10.78 -14.82
N ARG A 36 0.58 -9.91 -15.72
CA ARG A 36 0.54 -8.46 -15.50
C ARG A 36 -0.33 -8.11 -14.30
N LEU A 37 -1.51 -8.69 -14.18
CA LEU A 37 -2.40 -8.47 -13.04
C LEU A 37 -1.80 -8.96 -11.71
N SER A 38 -1.19 -10.15 -11.70
CA SER A 38 -0.49 -10.69 -10.52
C SER A 38 0.63 -9.76 -10.04
N HIS A 39 1.39 -9.18 -10.98
CA HIS A 39 2.39 -8.17 -10.64
C HIS A 39 1.76 -6.91 -10.04
N VAL A 40 0.69 -6.39 -10.65
CA VAL A 40 -0.02 -5.18 -10.16
C VAL A 40 -0.59 -5.42 -8.77
N GLU A 41 -1.26 -6.54 -8.53
CA GLU A 41 -1.79 -6.92 -7.22
C GLU A 41 -0.68 -6.97 -6.16
N GLY A 42 0.44 -7.61 -6.48
CA GLY A 42 1.61 -7.69 -5.61
C GLY A 42 2.14 -6.31 -5.23
N THR A 43 2.21 -5.39 -6.19
CA THR A 43 2.64 -4.01 -6.00
C THR A 43 1.65 -3.22 -5.13
N ILE A 44 0.35 -3.30 -5.39
CA ILE A 44 -0.70 -2.65 -4.59
C ILE A 44 -0.64 -3.10 -3.12
N ARG A 45 -0.43 -4.40 -2.88
CA ARG A 45 -0.30 -4.94 -1.52
C ARG A 45 0.93 -4.39 -0.80
N LYS A 46 2.08 -4.34 -1.47
CA LYS A 46 3.31 -3.75 -0.92
C LYS A 46 3.09 -2.27 -0.61
N LEU A 47 2.54 -1.52 -1.56
CA LEU A 47 2.27 -0.09 -1.41
C LEU A 47 1.33 0.21 -0.23
N THR A 48 0.25 -0.57 -0.10
CA THR A 48 -0.68 -0.45 1.03
C THR A 48 -0.01 -0.73 2.37
N LYS A 49 0.90 -1.72 2.43
CA LYS A 49 1.63 -2.08 3.63
C LYS A 49 2.63 -0.98 4.03
N GLU A 50 3.41 -0.49 3.08
CA GLU A 50 4.40 0.55 3.34
C GLU A 50 3.74 1.88 3.70
N ALA A 51 2.61 2.25 3.09
CA ALA A 51 1.85 3.44 3.49
C ALA A 51 1.36 3.38 4.94
N LYS A 52 0.89 2.23 5.41
CA LYS A 52 0.52 2.05 6.82
C LYS A 52 1.71 2.23 7.76
N ARG A 53 2.85 1.63 7.41
CA ARG A 53 4.09 1.75 8.19
C ARG A 53 4.58 3.19 8.24
N TYR A 54 4.48 3.91 7.13
CA TYR A 54 4.82 5.32 7.04
C TYR A 54 3.95 6.18 7.97
N VAL A 55 2.62 6.00 7.94
CA VAL A 55 1.71 6.69 8.86
C VAL A 55 2.00 6.34 10.31
N GLU A 56 2.24 5.06 10.61
CA GLU A 56 2.62 4.60 11.96
C GLU A 56 3.93 5.22 12.44
N ALA A 57 4.92 5.39 11.57
CA ALA A 57 6.17 6.06 11.90
C ALA A 57 5.95 7.54 12.28
N ILE A 58 5.10 8.26 11.55
CA ILE A 58 4.76 9.66 11.86
C ILE A 58 4.02 9.77 13.19
N ILE A 59 3.05 8.88 13.46
CA ILE A 59 2.33 8.86 14.75
C ILE A 59 3.30 8.56 15.91
N ASN A 60 4.24 7.63 15.70
CA ASN A 60 5.23 7.31 16.71
C ASN A 60 6.19 8.47 16.98
N LEU A 61 6.58 9.22 15.94
CA LEU A 61 7.38 10.43 16.07
C LEU A 61 6.64 11.47 16.92
N ASP A 62 5.39 11.80 16.56
CA ASP A 62 4.56 12.73 17.34
C ASP A 62 4.48 12.31 18.82
N ARG A 63 4.20 11.04 19.11
CA ARG A 63 4.14 10.54 20.48
C ARG A 63 5.45 10.77 21.25
N VAL A 64 6.60 10.59 20.60
CA VAL A 64 7.91 10.83 21.24
C VAL A 64 8.13 12.33 21.45
N ASP A 65 7.76 13.17 20.50
CA ASP A 65 7.87 14.64 20.59
C ASP A 65 6.96 15.22 21.69
N GLN A 66 5.72 14.74 21.80
CA GLN A 66 4.81 15.12 22.91
C GLN A 66 5.43 14.76 24.27
N ARG A 67 6.03 13.56 24.38
CA ARG A 67 6.69 13.12 25.61
C ARG A 67 7.91 13.96 25.93
N LEU A 68 8.72 14.30 24.93
CA LEU A 68 9.88 15.18 25.09
C LEU A 68 9.44 16.54 25.63
N SER A 69 8.44 17.15 24.98
CA SER A 69 7.89 18.43 25.40
C SER A 69 7.36 18.40 26.84
N SER A 70 6.62 17.36 27.22
CA SER A 70 6.12 17.19 28.59
C SER A 70 7.24 17.01 29.63
N ASN A 71 8.28 16.25 29.31
CA ASN A 71 9.44 16.06 30.19
C ASN A 71 10.21 17.38 30.38
N LEU A 72 10.33 18.20 29.34
CA LEU A 72 10.94 19.52 29.46
C LEU A 72 10.10 20.45 30.36
N GLY A 73 8.77 20.42 30.22
CA GLY A 73 7.87 21.25 31.03
C GLY A 73 7.84 20.87 32.52
N THR A 74 8.09 19.60 32.84
CA THR A 74 8.17 19.07 34.21
C THR A 74 9.59 19.07 34.77
N SER A 75 10.57 19.51 34.00
CA SER A 75 11.95 19.62 34.44
C SER A 75 12.09 20.68 35.53
N GLY A 76 12.86 20.38 36.58
CA GLY A 76 13.19 21.37 37.61
C GLY A 76 13.84 22.64 37.06
N LEU A 77 14.48 22.56 35.89
CA LEU A 77 15.05 23.71 35.19
C LEU A 77 14.00 24.75 34.78
N ALA A 78 12.78 24.32 34.45
CA ALA A 78 11.65 25.20 34.14
C ALA A 78 11.16 25.99 35.37
N HIS A 79 11.49 25.54 36.58
CA HIS A 79 11.20 26.30 37.80
C HIS A 79 12.34 27.26 38.18
N LEU A 80 13.54 27.10 37.60
CA LEU A 80 14.72 27.90 37.93
C LEU A 80 14.93 29.07 36.97
N SER A 81 14.30 29.06 35.79
CA SER A 81 14.46 30.10 34.78
C SER A 81 13.13 30.35 34.06
N ASP A 82 12.61 31.56 34.20
CA ASP A 82 11.40 32.00 33.50
C ASP A 82 11.57 32.02 31.97
N ASP A 83 12.76 32.38 31.48
CA ASP A 83 13.07 32.35 30.05
C ASP A 83 13.04 30.93 29.50
N PHE A 84 13.66 29.98 30.21
CA PHE A 84 13.61 28.57 29.83
C PHE A 84 12.18 28.03 29.88
N ARG A 85 11.43 28.36 30.94
CA ARG A 85 10.01 27.98 31.07
C ARG A 85 9.20 28.46 29.89
N ARG A 86 9.34 29.73 29.49
CA ARG A 86 8.65 30.32 28.36
C ARG A 86 8.96 29.58 27.04
N ILE A 87 10.24 29.32 26.76
CA ILE A 87 10.66 28.58 25.55
C ILE A 87 10.02 27.19 25.51
N VAL A 88 9.97 26.50 26.66
CA VAL A 88 9.39 25.17 26.77
C VAL A 88 7.86 25.21 26.60
N GLU A 89 7.17 26.21 27.16
CA GLU A 89 5.73 26.42 26.99
C GLU A 89 5.38 26.73 25.51
N ASP A 90 6.16 27.58 24.85
CA ASP A 90 6.01 27.90 23.43
C ASP A 90 6.21 26.65 22.55
N TYR A 91 7.27 25.87 22.82
CA TYR A 91 7.52 24.59 22.15
C TYR A 91 6.37 23.60 22.38
N HIS A 92 5.85 23.50 23.61
CA HIS A 92 4.72 22.64 23.94
C HIS A 92 3.45 23.00 23.17
N SER A 93 3.16 24.30 23.06
CA SER A 93 2.04 24.81 22.26
C SER A 93 2.16 24.41 20.79
N VAL A 94 3.35 24.53 20.21
CA VAL A 94 3.62 24.10 18.83
C VAL A 94 3.49 22.59 18.67
N MET A 95 4.02 21.79 19.61
CA MET A 95 3.87 20.33 19.58
C MET A 95 2.42 19.89 19.64
N SER A 96 1.60 20.50 20.51
CA SER A 96 0.17 20.19 20.55
C SER A 96 -0.54 20.45 19.22
N GLN A 97 -0.16 21.53 18.51
CA GLN A 97 -0.71 21.83 17.19
C GLN A 97 -0.23 20.84 16.11
N VAL A 98 1.07 20.49 16.11
CA VAL A 98 1.62 19.47 15.20
C VAL A 98 0.91 18.13 15.40
N GLY A 99 0.63 17.74 16.64
CA GLY A 99 -0.12 16.50 16.93
C GLY A 99 -1.51 16.47 16.29
N LYS A 100 -2.21 17.61 16.21
CA LYS A 100 -3.48 17.71 15.47
C LYS A 100 -3.28 17.50 13.97
N THR A 101 -2.25 18.12 13.40
CA THR A 101 -1.89 17.95 11.98
C THR A 101 -1.53 16.48 11.67
N VAL A 102 -0.82 15.79 12.57
CA VAL A 102 -0.50 14.36 12.45
C VAL A 102 -1.76 13.49 12.45
N GLN A 103 -2.70 13.78 13.35
CA GLN A 103 -3.97 13.05 13.42
C GLN A 103 -4.78 13.22 12.13
N ASP A 104 -4.92 14.45 11.63
CA ASP A 104 -5.65 14.75 10.40
C ASP A 104 -4.97 14.09 9.18
N PHE A 105 -3.64 14.21 9.09
CA PHE A 105 -2.84 13.57 8.06
C PHE A 105 -3.04 12.05 8.04
N SER A 106 -2.96 11.40 9.20
CA SER A 106 -3.17 9.95 9.35
C SER A 106 -4.56 9.51 8.83
N VAL A 107 -5.61 10.23 9.23
CA VAL A 107 -6.98 9.97 8.79
C VAL A 107 -7.13 10.16 7.28
N LEU A 108 -6.56 11.23 6.73
CA LEU A 108 -6.63 11.54 5.30
C LEU A 108 -5.89 10.51 4.45
N ILE A 109 -4.67 10.11 4.82
CA ILE A 109 -3.95 9.03 4.11
C ILE A 109 -4.72 7.70 4.22
N GLY A 110 -5.32 7.43 5.37
CA GLY A 110 -6.21 6.28 5.58
C GLY A 110 -7.34 6.23 4.55
N LYS A 111 -8.09 7.32 4.42
CA LYS A 111 -9.28 7.42 3.56
C LYS A 111 -8.97 7.57 2.06
N THR A 112 -7.92 8.29 1.71
CA THR A 112 -7.65 8.71 0.32
C THR A 112 -6.63 7.83 -0.40
N PHE A 113 -5.81 7.09 0.35
CA PHE A 113 -4.76 6.23 -0.23
C PHE A 113 -4.91 4.77 0.20
N ILE A 114 -4.95 4.49 1.51
CA ILE A 114 -4.93 3.11 2.01
C ILE A 114 -6.24 2.38 1.72
N GLU A 115 -7.39 3.01 1.97
CA GLU A 115 -8.70 2.40 1.73
C GLU A 115 -8.99 2.14 0.24
N PRO A 116 -8.76 3.08 -0.69
CA PRO A 116 -8.94 2.81 -2.12
C PRO A 116 -8.05 1.65 -2.61
N LEU A 117 -6.79 1.58 -2.18
CA LEU A 117 -5.92 0.46 -2.55
C LEU A 117 -6.38 -0.89 -1.97
N LYS A 118 -6.99 -0.89 -0.78
CA LYS A 118 -7.65 -2.10 -0.24
C LYS A 118 -8.86 -2.51 -1.07
N LYS A 119 -9.71 -1.56 -1.46
CA LYS A 119 -10.89 -1.84 -2.32
C LYS A 119 -10.45 -2.39 -3.66
N LEU A 120 -9.46 -1.78 -4.30
CA LEU A 120 -8.88 -2.29 -5.55
C LEU A 120 -8.30 -3.70 -5.38
N ARG A 121 -7.64 -4.00 -4.25
CA ARG A 121 -7.18 -5.36 -3.93
C ARG A 121 -8.34 -6.36 -3.90
N ASP A 122 -9.49 -5.98 -3.36
CA ASP A 122 -10.64 -6.89 -3.25
C ASP A 122 -11.23 -7.24 -4.64
N GLU A 123 -11.11 -6.36 -5.63
CA GLU A 123 -11.46 -6.65 -7.03
C GLU A 123 -10.60 -7.77 -7.65
N PHE A 124 -9.32 -7.90 -7.25
CA PHE A 124 -8.47 -9.01 -7.70
C PHE A 124 -8.96 -10.37 -7.20
N ALA A 125 -9.69 -10.42 -6.08
CA ALA A 125 -10.29 -11.67 -5.60
C ALA A 125 -11.38 -12.17 -6.57
N LEU A 126 -12.17 -11.26 -7.15
CA LEU A 126 -13.17 -11.60 -8.17
C LEU A 126 -12.52 -12.16 -9.44
N VAL A 127 -11.40 -11.57 -9.85
CA VAL A 127 -10.58 -12.09 -10.96
C VAL A 127 -10.06 -13.49 -10.64
N ALA A 128 -9.56 -13.71 -9.41
CA ALA A 128 -9.07 -15.01 -8.97
C ALA A 128 -10.18 -16.08 -9.03
N ASP A 129 -11.40 -15.76 -8.59
CA ASP A 129 -12.53 -16.67 -8.64
C ASP A 129 -12.94 -17.01 -10.08
N ALA A 130 -12.94 -16.04 -10.99
CA ALA A 130 -13.19 -16.28 -12.42
C ALA A 130 -12.13 -17.19 -13.06
N LEU A 131 -10.86 -17.01 -12.69
CA LEU A 131 -9.77 -17.89 -13.14
C LEU A 131 -9.90 -19.30 -12.57
N VAL A 132 -10.26 -19.46 -11.30
CA VAL A 132 -10.54 -20.78 -10.70
C VAL A 132 -11.67 -21.47 -11.47
N LYS A 133 -12.75 -20.75 -11.79
CA LYS A 133 -13.86 -21.30 -12.57
C LYS A 133 -13.42 -21.73 -13.97
N ARG A 134 -12.55 -20.95 -14.63
CA ARG A 134 -11.95 -21.33 -15.92
C ARG A 134 -11.14 -22.62 -15.79
N GLU A 135 -10.28 -22.73 -14.77
CA GLU A 135 -9.44 -23.92 -14.58
C GLU A 135 -10.26 -25.18 -14.30
N GLU A 136 -11.35 -25.07 -13.52
CA GLU A 136 -12.31 -26.16 -13.34
C GLU A 136 -12.90 -26.63 -14.67
N LEU A 137 -13.31 -25.69 -15.53
CA LEU A 137 -13.86 -25.99 -16.85
C LEU A 137 -12.82 -26.60 -17.81
N VAL A 138 -11.56 -26.17 -17.75
CA VAL A 138 -10.44 -26.81 -18.47
C VAL A 138 -10.29 -28.27 -18.04
N GLY A 139 -10.33 -28.55 -16.74
CA GLY A 139 -10.24 -29.92 -16.22
C GLY A 139 -11.40 -30.80 -16.69
N ILE A 140 -12.63 -30.28 -16.60
CA ILE A 140 -13.85 -30.97 -17.05
C ILE A 140 -13.77 -31.28 -18.55
N TRP A 141 -13.49 -30.26 -19.36
CA TRP A 141 -13.41 -30.40 -20.82
C TRP A 141 -12.32 -31.38 -21.24
N LYS A 142 -11.10 -31.27 -20.71
CA LYS A 142 -9.99 -32.22 -21.00
C LYS A 142 -10.36 -33.65 -20.63
N GLY A 143 -11.09 -33.83 -19.53
CA GLY A 143 -11.60 -35.13 -19.12
C GLY A 143 -12.52 -35.77 -20.17
N TRP A 144 -13.52 -35.02 -20.66
CA TRP A 144 -14.41 -35.49 -21.72
C TRP A 144 -13.68 -35.71 -23.05
N TYR A 145 -12.83 -34.74 -23.46
CA TYR A 145 -12.06 -34.82 -24.69
C TYR A 145 -11.17 -36.07 -24.75
N THR A 146 -10.50 -36.39 -23.63
CA THR A 146 -9.68 -37.60 -23.51
C THR A 146 -10.51 -38.87 -23.59
N ARG A 147 -11.71 -38.89 -22.99
CA ARG A 147 -12.63 -40.04 -23.09
C ARG A 147 -13.10 -40.25 -24.53
N ILE A 148 -13.50 -39.20 -25.22
CA ILE A 148 -13.94 -39.24 -26.62
C ILE A 148 -12.82 -39.80 -27.51
N LYS A 149 -11.59 -39.30 -27.36
CA LYS A 149 -10.44 -39.79 -28.13
C LYS A 149 -10.22 -41.30 -27.93
N LYS A 150 -10.28 -41.77 -26.68
CA LYS A 150 -10.16 -43.21 -26.36
C LYS A 150 -11.29 -44.06 -26.96
N PHE A 151 -12.52 -43.54 -27.01
CA PHE A 151 -13.64 -44.25 -27.64
C PHE A 151 -13.49 -44.30 -29.18
N GLN A 152 -13.00 -43.21 -29.80
CA GLN A 152 -12.76 -43.17 -31.24
C GLN A 152 -11.64 -44.13 -31.68
N GLU A 153 -10.59 -44.29 -30.87
CA GLU A 153 -9.46 -45.20 -31.14
C GLU A 153 -9.89 -46.68 -31.17
N LYS A 154 -10.91 -47.08 -30.40
CA LYS A 154 -11.37 -48.48 -30.28
C LYS A 154 -12.02 -49.04 -31.55
N LYS A 155 -12.39 -48.20 -32.53
CA LYS A 155 -13.07 -48.58 -33.80
C LYS A 155 -14.27 -49.53 -33.64
N ASP A 156 -14.89 -49.57 -32.46
CA ASP A 156 -16.10 -50.37 -32.19
C ASP A 156 -17.33 -49.71 -32.81
N ARG A 157 -18.07 -50.48 -33.62
CA ARG A 157 -19.26 -50.02 -34.37
C ARG A 157 -20.57 -50.52 -33.78
N THR A 158 -20.55 -51.10 -32.59
CA THR A 158 -21.76 -51.57 -31.91
C THR A 158 -22.68 -50.38 -31.60
N ALA A 159 -24.00 -50.55 -31.75
CA ALA A 159 -24.99 -49.50 -31.48
C ALA A 159 -24.86 -48.91 -30.06
N SER A 160 -24.55 -49.75 -29.07
CA SER A 160 -24.29 -49.33 -27.68
C SER A 160 -23.06 -48.42 -27.57
N HIS A 161 -21.97 -48.75 -28.27
CA HIS A 161 -20.75 -47.95 -28.32
C HIS A 161 -21.01 -46.59 -28.98
N ILE A 162 -21.73 -46.57 -30.10
CA ILE A 162 -22.12 -45.35 -30.82
C ILE A 162 -22.96 -44.44 -29.91
N ALA A 163 -23.98 -44.99 -29.25
CA ALA A 163 -24.84 -44.22 -28.34
C ALA A 163 -24.06 -43.62 -27.16
N LYS A 164 -23.10 -44.37 -26.60
CA LYS A 164 -22.23 -43.90 -25.51
C LYS A 164 -21.28 -42.80 -25.98
N LEU A 165 -20.63 -42.97 -27.13
CA LEU A 165 -19.75 -41.96 -27.72
C LEU A 165 -20.50 -40.66 -27.97
N GLU A 166 -21.71 -40.73 -28.49
CA GLU A 166 -22.54 -39.55 -28.76
C GLU A 166 -22.94 -38.81 -27.47
N ARG A 167 -23.23 -39.55 -26.38
CA ARG A 167 -23.49 -38.95 -25.06
C ARG A 167 -22.27 -38.20 -24.51
N GLU A 168 -21.08 -38.81 -24.61
CA GLU A 168 -19.82 -38.18 -24.19
C GLU A 168 -19.55 -36.92 -25.03
N ARG A 169 -19.81 -36.96 -26.35
CA ARG A 169 -19.67 -35.82 -27.26
C ARG A 169 -20.56 -34.65 -26.89
N ARG A 170 -21.84 -34.88 -26.57
CA ARG A 170 -22.73 -33.81 -26.10
C ARG A 170 -22.24 -33.20 -24.78
N SER A 171 -21.71 -34.01 -23.88
CA SER A 171 -21.18 -33.54 -22.59
C SER A 171 -19.91 -32.70 -22.79
N GLU A 172 -19.04 -33.12 -23.70
CA GLU A 172 -17.87 -32.34 -24.11
C GLU A 172 -18.25 -31.01 -24.76
N GLU A 173 -19.24 -31.01 -25.66
CA GLU A 173 -19.70 -29.80 -26.35
C GLU A 173 -20.30 -28.76 -25.39
N ILE A 174 -21.01 -29.20 -24.34
CA ILE A 174 -21.49 -28.30 -23.28
C ILE A 174 -20.30 -27.69 -22.53
N ALA A 175 -19.35 -28.52 -22.07
CA ALA A 175 -18.17 -28.04 -21.36
C ALA A 175 -17.28 -27.13 -22.22
N ALA A 176 -17.16 -27.43 -23.51
CA ALA A 176 -16.42 -26.66 -24.49
C ALA A 176 -17.03 -25.25 -24.69
N ARG A 177 -18.36 -25.16 -24.78
CA ARG A 177 -19.07 -23.87 -24.89
C ARG A 177 -18.89 -23.01 -23.65
N GLU A 178 -19.05 -23.60 -22.45
CA GLU A 178 -18.85 -22.88 -21.19
C GLU A 178 -17.42 -22.39 -21.03
N LEU A 179 -16.43 -23.23 -21.34
CA LEU A 179 -15.02 -22.87 -21.30
C LEU A 179 -14.68 -21.74 -22.28
N LYS A 180 -15.17 -21.82 -23.52
CA LYS A 180 -14.98 -20.76 -24.52
C LYS A 180 -15.59 -19.43 -24.06
N LEU A 181 -16.78 -19.47 -23.47
CA LEU A 181 -17.48 -18.29 -22.97
C LEU A 181 -16.69 -17.59 -21.85
N ILE A 182 -16.24 -18.33 -20.84
CA ILE A 182 -15.46 -17.73 -19.75
C ILE A 182 -14.08 -17.27 -20.23
N HIS A 183 -13.45 -18.02 -21.13
CA HIS A 183 -12.15 -17.67 -21.69
C HIS A 183 -12.21 -16.36 -22.49
N SER A 184 -13.17 -16.23 -23.42
CA SER A 184 -13.32 -15.01 -24.22
C SER A 184 -13.65 -13.80 -23.35
N ARG A 185 -14.47 -13.99 -22.31
CA ARG A 185 -14.76 -12.95 -21.33
C ARG A 185 -13.50 -12.47 -20.61
N LEU A 186 -12.67 -13.40 -20.13
CA LEU A 186 -11.40 -13.06 -19.47
C LEU A 186 -10.43 -12.32 -20.41
N LEU A 187 -10.36 -12.72 -21.69
CA LEU A 187 -9.53 -12.02 -22.67
C LEU A 187 -9.95 -10.57 -22.91
N ILE A 188 -11.22 -10.23 -22.70
CA ILE A 188 -11.72 -8.85 -22.84
C ILE A 188 -11.58 -8.09 -21.52
N GLU A 189 -12.04 -8.69 -20.41
CA GLU A 189 -12.16 -7.99 -19.13
C GLU A 189 -10.80 -7.76 -18.46
N LEU A 190 -9.84 -8.69 -18.55
CA LEU A 190 -8.56 -8.55 -17.86
C LEU A 190 -7.69 -7.41 -18.44
N PRO A 191 -7.54 -7.26 -19.78
CA PRO A 191 -6.86 -6.10 -20.34
C PRO A 191 -7.57 -4.78 -20.03
N TRP A 192 -8.91 -4.77 -20.07
CA TRP A 192 -9.69 -3.59 -19.73
C TRP A 192 -9.52 -3.17 -18.27
N PHE A 193 -9.54 -4.13 -17.34
CA PHE A 193 -9.25 -3.89 -15.92
C PHE A 193 -7.84 -3.29 -15.75
N LEU A 194 -6.85 -3.84 -16.46
CA LEU A 194 -5.50 -3.30 -16.46
C LEU A 194 -5.51 -1.84 -16.92
N GLU A 195 -6.16 -1.50 -18.03
CA GLU A 195 -6.22 -0.11 -18.52
C GLU A 195 -6.85 0.84 -17.48
N LYS A 196 -8.00 0.46 -16.93
CA LYS A 196 -8.76 1.25 -15.95
C LYS A 196 -8.08 1.42 -14.59
N ARG A 197 -7.08 0.61 -14.27
CA ARG A 197 -6.29 0.75 -13.03
C ARG A 197 -5.70 2.16 -12.87
N LEU A 198 -5.32 2.81 -13.98
CA LEU A 198 -4.67 4.11 -13.94
C LEU A 198 -5.64 5.20 -13.50
N GLU A 199 -6.85 5.18 -14.04
CA GLU A 199 -7.95 6.10 -13.67
C GLU A 199 -8.29 5.98 -12.19
N TYR A 200 -8.24 4.76 -11.64
CA TYR A 200 -8.50 4.49 -10.24
C TYR A 200 -7.37 4.92 -9.30
N ILE A 201 -6.11 4.59 -9.63
CA ILE A 201 -4.95 4.80 -8.73
C ILE A 201 -4.49 6.26 -8.73
N LYS A 202 -4.60 6.96 -9.86
CA LYS A 202 -4.05 8.31 -10.04
C LYS A 202 -4.58 9.31 -9.00
N PRO A 203 -5.90 9.41 -8.71
CA PRO A 203 -6.40 10.27 -7.65
C PRO A 203 -5.83 9.96 -6.27
N SER A 204 -5.63 8.68 -5.92
CA SER A 204 -5.04 8.29 -4.64
C SER A 204 -3.59 8.76 -4.53
N VAL A 205 -2.78 8.57 -5.57
CA VAL A 205 -1.38 9.04 -5.57
C VAL A 205 -1.31 10.57 -5.46
N HIS A 206 -2.16 11.29 -6.19
CA HIS A 206 -2.25 12.74 -6.07
C HIS A 206 -2.64 13.18 -4.66
N ALA A 207 -3.65 12.53 -4.06
CA ALA A 207 -4.08 12.83 -2.70
C ALA A 207 -2.95 12.58 -1.68
N LEU A 208 -2.17 11.49 -1.83
CA LEU A 208 -1.01 11.23 -0.98
C LEU A 208 -0.01 12.40 -1.03
N ILE A 209 0.35 12.86 -2.23
CA ILE A 209 1.31 13.96 -2.42
C ILE A 209 0.77 15.26 -1.80
N LEU A 210 -0.50 15.58 -2.05
CA LEU A 210 -1.13 16.80 -1.51
C LEU A 210 -1.21 16.77 0.02
N ASN A 211 -1.60 15.64 0.60
CA ASN A 211 -1.63 15.47 2.05
C ASN A 211 -0.22 15.60 2.66
N GLN A 212 0.81 15.06 1.99
CA GLN A 212 2.20 15.20 2.46
C GLN A 212 2.65 16.66 2.41
N LEU A 213 2.36 17.36 1.32
CA LEU A 213 2.68 18.78 1.18
C LEU A 213 2.02 19.63 2.26
N ASP A 214 0.73 19.39 2.52
CA ASP A 214 -0.02 20.07 3.58
C ASP A 214 0.58 19.79 4.97
N TYR A 215 0.84 18.52 5.29
CA TYR A 215 1.45 18.12 6.56
C TYR A 215 2.80 18.80 6.80
N TYR A 216 3.73 18.70 5.86
CA TYR A 216 5.07 19.28 6.01
C TYR A 216 5.03 20.81 5.97
N GLY A 217 4.15 21.40 5.15
CA GLY A 217 3.96 22.85 5.07
C GLY A 217 3.43 23.43 6.40
N ASN A 218 2.37 22.83 6.95
CA ASN A 218 1.79 23.25 8.22
C ASN A 218 2.77 23.06 9.38
N THR A 219 3.45 21.91 9.44
CA THR A 219 4.45 21.63 10.46
C THR A 219 5.61 22.63 10.39
N THR A 220 6.14 22.90 9.20
CA THR A 220 7.22 23.91 9.00
C THR A 220 6.76 25.28 9.47
N LYS A 221 5.54 25.71 9.09
CA LYS A 221 4.99 27.01 9.52
C LYS A 221 4.91 27.12 11.03
N LEU A 222 4.47 26.07 11.73
CA LEU A 222 4.39 26.04 13.18
C LEU A 222 5.78 26.14 13.83
N PHE A 223 6.75 25.36 13.37
CA PHE A 223 8.11 25.43 13.91
C PHE A 223 8.80 26.77 13.65
N THR A 224 8.53 27.41 12.52
CA THR A 224 9.04 28.76 12.23
C THR A 224 8.53 29.80 13.23
N GLN A 225 7.40 29.59 13.91
CA GLN A 225 6.94 30.49 14.97
C GLN A 225 7.84 30.47 16.21
N LEU A 226 8.57 29.37 16.44
CA LEU A 226 9.55 29.27 17.53
C LEU A 226 10.88 29.93 17.16
N MET A 227 11.11 30.22 15.88
CA MET A 227 12.29 30.95 15.46
C MET A 227 12.18 32.41 15.94
N PRO A 228 13.27 33.02 16.42
CA PRO A 228 13.26 34.41 16.83
C PRO A 228 12.69 35.31 15.73
N VAL A 229 11.55 35.96 15.99
CA VAL A 229 10.97 36.93 15.08
C VAL A 229 11.86 38.17 15.06
N TYR A 230 12.49 38.44 13.92
CA TYR A 230 13.17 39.70 13.63
C TYR A 230 12.19 40.87 13.84
N ASN A 231 12.55 41.83 14.70
CA ASN A 231 11.78 43.06 14.89
C ASN A 231 12.38 44.18 14.02
N PRO A 232 11.75 44.59 12.90
CA PRO A 232 12.33 45.54 11.94
C PRO A 232 12.42 46.99 12.45
N SER A 233 11.79 47.32 13.58
CA SER A 233 11.82 48.67 14.16
C SER A 233 13.17 49.05 14.78
N HIS A 234 14.11 48.10 14.85
CA HIS A 234 15.51 48.36 15.18
C HIS A 234 16.40 47.69 14.12
N SER A 235 17.03 48.46 13.24
CA SER A 235 17.98 47.95 12.25
C SER A 235 19.00 49.05 11.90
N PRO A 236 20.24 48.77 11.42
CA PRO A 236 20.74 47.48 10.91
C PRO A 236 22.22 47.14 11.28
N SER A 237 22.48 45.97 11.86
CA SER A 237 23.67 45.15 11.55
C SER A 237 23.62 43.86 12.37
N SER A 238 23.61 42.71 11.70
CA SER A 238 24.04 41.40 12.23
C SER A 238 23.68 41.07 13.69
N ALA A 239 22.44 40.63 13.93
CA ALA A 239 22.12 39.86 15.14
C ALA A 239 21.87 38.37 14.82
N VAL A 240 22.45 37.87 13.72
CA VAL A 240 22.84 36.47 13.67
C VAL A 240 24.17 36.44 14.42
N ILE A 241 24.16 36.01 15.68
CA ILE A 241 25.39 35.46 16.28
C ILE A 241 25.85 34.41 15.26
N SER A 242 27.01 34.61 14.63
CA SER A 242 27.51 33.64 13.66
C SER A 242 27.59 32.28 14.34
N ASP A 243 27.45 31.18 13.58
CA ASP A 243 27.59 29.84 14.16
C ASP A 243 28.87 29.73 15.01
N GLU A 244 29.97 30.33 14.54
CA GLU A 244 31.22 30.47 15.29
C GLU A 244 31.07 31.20 16.63
N GLU A 245 30.39 32.35 16.67
CA GLU A 245 30.17 33.10 17.90
C GLU A 245 29.23 32.34 18.87
N TYR A 246 28.25 31.60 18.34
CA TYR A 246 27.35 30.75 19.12
C TYR A 246 28.10 29.56 19.74
N TYR A 247 28.86 28.83 18.93
CA TYR A 247 29.72 27.75 19.39
C TYR A 247 30.78 28.25 20.37
N GLY A 248 31.32 29.46 20.16
CA GLY A 248 32.25 30.10 21.09
C GLY A 248 31.63 30.33 22.47
N LYS A 249 30.40 30.86 22.53
CA LYS A 249 29.65 31.06 23.78
C LYS A 249 29.33 29.73 24.48
N ILE A 250 28.83 28.74 23.73
CA ILE A 250 28.55 27.40 24.26
C ILE A 250 29.82 26.78 24.83
N ASN A 251 30.94 26.82 24.11
CA ASN A 251 32.19 26.21 24.55
C ASN A 251 32.74 26.89 25.80
N LYS A 252 32.62 28.22 25.90
CA LYS A 252 33.00 28.98 27.10
C LYS A 252 32.19 28.56 28.32
N GLU A 253 30.87 28.44 28.21
CA GLU A 253 30.03 27.98 29.32
C GLU A 253 30.28 26.50 29.65
N MET A 254 30.52 25.65 28.66
CA MET A 254 30.89 24.24 28.89
C MET A 254 32.23 24.11 29.61
N LEU A 255 33.22 24.96 29.30
CA LEU A 255 34.48 25.03 30.05
C LEU A 255 34.25 25.50 31.48
N ARG A 256 33.38 26.50 31.69
CA ARG A 256 33.00 26.98 33.02
C ARG A 256 32.35 25.88 33.85
N ILE A 257 31.43 25.10 33.25
CA ILE A 257 30.81 23.94 33.90
C ILE A 257 31.85 22.88 34.25
N ARG A 258 32.78 22.56 33.33
CA ARG A 258 33.88 21.61 33.60
C ARG A 258 34.82 22.09 34.72
N GLY A 259 34.97 23.40 34.90
CA GLY A 259 35.75 24.01 35.97
C GLY A 259 35.06 23.99 37.34
N LEU A 260 33.75 23.73 37.39
CA LEU A 260 33.02 23.54 38.65
C LEU A 260 33.33 22.14 39.21
N THR A 261 34.47 22.02 39.89
CA THR A 261 34.83 20.82 40.64
C THR A 261 33.97 20.77 41.90
N ILE A 262 33.11 19.76 42.03
CA ILE A 262 32.42 19.49 43.31
C ILE A 262 33.48 19.00 44.29
N VAL A 263 34.03 19.91 45.09
CA VAL A 263 34.77 19.53 46.29
C VAL A 263 33.72 19.09 47.31
N LYS A 264 33.54 17.77 47.47
CA LYS A 264 32.79 17.25 48.61
C LYS A 264 33.56 17.64 49.89
N PRO A 265 32.93 18.33 50.86
CA PRO A 265 33.51 18.49 52.18
C PRO A 265 33.62 17.15 52.91
#